data_AF-A0A1V4VIS0-F1
#
_entry.id   AF-A0A1V4VIS0-F1
#
_cell.length_a   1.000
_cell.length_b   1.000
_cell.length_c   1.000
_cell.angle_alpha   90.00
_cell.angle_beta   90.00
_cell.angle_gamma   90.00
#
_symmetry.space_group_name_H-M   'P 1'
#
loop_
_entity.id
_entity.type
_entity.pdbx_description
1 polymer ?
#
loop_
_entity_poly.entity_id
_entity_poly.type
_entity_poly.pdbx_seq_one_letter_code
_entity_poly.pdbx_strand_id
1 'polypeptide(L)'
;MKKRIITVLLSLAIMMMTAMTAEATVAKAPINVDYQDIVIYVNGNAVSVQANEEPFIYDSRTFLPVRALAEALNLNVEWIGEAKAVKISGNTTTDINSLAEKDLEIQNLKLQISQKDSEIQSLNDKIASLESNDDIGSLEDELISDYDYLEDVKIEDISLDGDEDDVDVNIEVDLNDYADEWEYLDDSDIEDWIEDLVGSIQDGLSDYTVVDGEIIDIDSDDVLVEFYKDGDDSLEVDFGDEDYRSDTDAEDVEDDLKGDSYYVSSIEFTVTSVNYDEDDDNVTVKLEAVDDDAATEWEDLTSSTINSKVKDICKDIAETFDEDADISLDTVTIYFYDEDSYSLDNFEYDVDDDDLI
;
A
#
# COMPACT_ATOMS: atom_id res chain seq x y z
N MET A 1 98.77 -3.26 96.50
CA MET A 1 98.37 -3.16 95.07
C MET A 1 96.88 -2.88 94.87
N LYS A 2 95.96 -3.44 95.67
CA LYS A 2 94.49 -3.27 95.53
C LYS A 2 93.97 -1.83 95.59
N LYS A 3 94.52 -0.95 96.45
CA LYS A 3 94.07 0.46 96.56
C LYS A 3 94.44 1.34 95.35
N ARG A 4 95.56 1.05 94.67
CA ARG A 4 96.01 1.79 93.47
C ARG A 4 95.20 1.44 92.22
N ILE A 5 94.69 0.20 92.15
CA ILE A 5 93.83 -0.26 91.05
C ILE A 5 92.45 0.40 91.13
N ILE A 6 91.90 0.57 92.34
CA ILE A 6 90.60 1.22 92.54
C ILE A 6 90.66 2.72 92.17
N THR A 7 91.75 3.43 92.48
CA THR A 7 91.90 4.84 92.11
C THR A 7 92.01 5.03 90.60
N VAL A 8 92.71 4.11 89.92
CA VAL A 8 92.83 4.11 88.45
C VAL A 8 91.51 3.76 87.77
N LEU A 9 90.73 2.83 88.34
CA LEU A 9 89.39 2.49 87.84
C LEU A 9 88.37 3.61 88.08
N LEU A 10 88.45 4.32 89.21
CA LEU A 10 87.57 5.47 89.47
C LEU A 10 87.89 6.65 88.54
N SER A 11 89.18 6.91 88.27
CA SER A 11 89.58 7.94 87.32
C SER A 11 89.18 7.59 85.89
N LEU A 12 89.24 6.31 85.51
CA LEU A 12 88.76 5.84 84.20
C LEU A 12 87.23 5.98 84.08
N ALA A 13 86.50 5.71 85.15
CA ALA A 13 85.04 5.83 85.20
C ALA A 13 84.58 7.30 85.16
N ILE A 14 85.31 8.22 85.78
CA ILE A 14 85.03 9.66 85.71
C ILE A 14 85.38 10.22 84.32
N MET A 15 86.43 9.70 83.66
CA MET A 15 86.82 10.09 82.30
C MET A 15 85.87 9.53 81.22
N MET A 16 85.17 8.42 81.51
CA MET A 16 84.11 7.87 80.66
C MET A 16 82.76 8.61 80.79
N MET A 17 82.56 9.45 81.80
CA MET A 17 81.30 10.20 81.98
C MET A 17 81.26 11.54 81.23
N THR A 18 82.35 11.96 80.57
CA THR A 18 82.33 13.08 79.61
C THR A 18 82.19 12.57 78.18
N ALA A 19 81.16 11.75 77.93
CA ALA A 19 80.69 11.58 76.56
C ALA A 19 79.99 12.89 76.18
N MET A 20 80.67 13.71 75.38
CA MET A 20 80.11 14.93 74.81
C MET A 20 78.80 14.57 74.10
N THR A 21 77.69 15.10 74.58
CA THR A 21 76.44 15.12 73.82
C THR A 21 76.67 16.03 72.62
N ALA A 22 76.82 15.45 71.43
CA ALA A 22 76.77 16.21 70.19
C ALA A 22 75.34 16.67 69.97
N GLU A 23 75.00 17.87 70.44
CA GLU A 23 73.81 18.56 69.95
C GLU A 23 74.08 18.96 68.48
N ALA A 24 73.24 18.49 67.57
CA ALA A 24 73.25 18.98 66.20
C ALA A 24 72.95 20.48 66.26
N THR A 25 73.96 21.33 66.02
CA THR A 25 73.71 22.76 65.87
C THR A 25 72.91 22.95 64.58
N VAL A 26 71.65 23.36 64.71
CA VAL A 26 70.86 23.82 63.57
C VAL A 26 71.33 25.24 63.27
N ALA A 27 72.40 25.35 62.49
CA ALA A 27 72.89 26.64 62.04
C ALA A 27 71.89 27.23 61.03
N LYS A 28 71.30 28.39 61.36
CA LYS A 28 70.55 29.20 60.39
C LYS A 28 71.54 30.10 59.65
N ALA A 29 71.80 29.81 58.38
CA ALA A 29 72.56 30.69 57.50
C ALA A 29 71.58 31.50 56.64
N PRO A 30 71.72 32.83 56.53
CA PRO A 30 70.96 33.59 55.56
C PRO A 30 71.38 33.19 54.14
N ILE A 31 70.40 33.04 53.25
CA ILE A 31 70.61 32.86 51.81
C ILE A 31 70.14 34.11 51.07
N ASN A 32 70.82 34.47 50.00
CA ASN A 32 70.34 35.47 49.05
C ASN A 32 69.53 34.75 47.97
N VAL A 33 68.33 35.22 47.68
CA VAL A 33 67.42 34.64 46.68
C VAL A 33 66.94 35.74 45.74
N ASP A 34 66.66 35.39 44.50
CA ASP A 34 66.13 36.30 43.49
C ASP A 34 64.63 36.06 43.29
N TYR A 35 63.83 37.13 43.42
CA TYR A 35 62.41 37.14 43.09
C TYR A 35 62.24 37.80 41.71
N GLN A 36 61.51 37.15 40.81
CA GLN A 36 61.32 37.59 39.41
C GLN A 36 59.88 37.40 38.93
N ASP A 37 58.89 37.67 39.79
CA ASP A 37 57.44 37.60 39.46
C ASP A 37 57.05 36.29 38.73
N ILE A 38 57.53 35.15 39.24
CA ILE A 38 57.40 33.86 38.55
C ILE A 38 55.95 33.34 38.68
N VAL A 39 55.29 33.12 37.54
CA VAL A 39 53.92 32.59 37.46
C VAL A 39 53.91 31.10 37.15
N ILE A 40 53.07 30.34 37.87
CA ILE A 40 52.88 28.90 37.69
C ILE A 40 51.60 28.64 36.88
N TYR A 41 51.65 27.77 35.88
CA TYR A 41 50.48 27.32 35.12
C TYR A 41 50.25 25.82 35.28
N VAL A 42 49.01 25.42 35.56
CA VAL A 42 48.56 24.02 35.60
C VAL A 42 47.34 23.89 34.69
N ASN A 43 47.41 22.99 33.70
CA ASN A 43 46.37 22.82 32.67
C ASN A 43 45.93 24.13 31.99
N GLY A 44 46.88 25.04 31.75
CA GLY A 44 46.63 26.34 31.13
C GLY A 44 46.13 27.45 32.06
N ASN A 45 45.85 27.15 33.33
CA ASN A 45 45.37 28.12 34.32
C ASN A 45 46.50 28.59 35.25
N ALA A 46 46.56 29.90 35.53
CA ALA A 46 47.53 30.46 36.46
C ALA A 46 47.20 30.08 37.92
N VAL A 47 48.19 29.60 38.66
CA VAL A 47 48.06 29.20 40.08
C VAL A 47 48.33 30.41 40.98
N SER A 48 47.39 30.71 41.88
CA SER A 48 47.56 31.77 42.88
C SER A 48 48.45 31.29 44.03
N VAL A 49 49.47 32.07 44.37
CA VAL A 49 50.40 31.82 45.48
C VAL A 49 50.34 32.97 46.49
N GLN A 50 50.45 32.64 47.78
CA GLN A 50 50.51 33.66 48.84
C GLN A 50 51.84 34.40 48.82
N ALA A 51 51.87 35.67 49.22
CA ALA A 51 53.06 36.52 49.16
C ALA A 51 54.27 35.98 49.97
N ASN A 52 54.04 35.17 51.00
CA ASN A 52 55.09 34.52 51.80
C ASN A 52 55.51 33.14 51.26
N GLU A 53 54.89 32.67 50.18
CA GLU A 53 55.14 31.39 49.52
C GLU A 53 55.51 31.59 48.04
N GLU A 54 55.86 32.82 47.66
CA GLU A 54 56.21 33.17 46.29
C GLU A 54 57.43 32.36 45.81
N PRO A 55 57.38 31.82 44.58
CA PRO A 55 58.54 31.21 43.94
C PRO A 55 59.77 32.12 43.93
N PHE A 56 60.94 31.52 44.09
CA PHE A 56 62.21 32.24 44.04
C PHE A 56 63.28 31.42 43.35
N ILE A 57 64.34 32.10 42.91
CA ILE A 57 65.52 31.48 42.34
C ILE A 57 66.63 31.48 43.38
N TYR A 58 67.21 30.31 43.61
CA TYR A 58 68.40 30.14 44.44
C TYR A 58 69.36 29.18 43.74
N ASP A 59 70.62 29.60 43.58
CA ASP A 59 71.67 28.82 42.92
C ASP A 59 71.25 28.29 41.53
N SER A 60 70.71 29.19 40.69
CA SER A 60 70.17 28.88 39.35
C SER A 60 69.06 27.82 39.31
N ARG A 61 68.35 27.61 40.43
CA ARG A 61 67.17 26.73 40.50
C ARG A 61 65.96 27.49 40.97
N THR A 62 64.83 27.29 40.30
CA THR A 62 63.54 27.81 40.73
C THR A 62 62.93 26.89 41.79
N PHE A 63 62.61 27.46 42.94
CA PHE A 63 61.91 26.78 44.02
C PHE A 63 60.44 27.19 43.98
N LEU A 64 59.57 26.18 43.93
CA LEU A 64 58.12 26.37 43.88
C LEU A 64 57.47 25.85 45.17
N PRO A 65 56.39 26.51 45.63
CA PRO A 65 55.59 26.00 46.74
C PRO A 65 54.88 24.71 46.31
N VAL A 66 55.37 23.57 46.85
CA VAL A 66 54.86 22.24 46.54
C VAL A 66 53.35 22.09 46.81
N ARG A 67 52.83 22.79 47.84
CA ARG A 67 51.41 22.79 48.19
C ARG A 67 50.55 23.42 47.10
N ALA A 68 50.94 24.60 46.61
CA ALA A 68 50.19 25.30 45.56
C ALA A 68 50.12 24.46 44.26
N LEU A 69 51.21 23.79 43.90
CA LEU A 69 51.25 22.87 42.75
C LEU A 69 50.34 21.66 42.93
N ALA A 70 50.39 21.03 44.11
CA ALA A 70 49.60 19.84 44.39
C ALA A 70 48.10 20.15 44.48
N GLU A 71 47.72 21.26 45.12
CA GLU A 71 46.32 21.70 45.19
C GLU A 71 45.77 22.04 43.81
N ALA A 72 46.56 22.69 42.95
CA ALA A 72 46.19 22.93 41.55
C ALA A 72 45.98 21.64 40.73
N LEU A 73 46.57 20.53 41.18
CA LEU A 73 46.39 19.19 40.62
C LEU A 73 45.31 18.37 41.37
N ASN A 74 44.52 18.99 42.26
CA ASN A 74 43.55 18.34 43.14
C ASN A 74 44.15 17.23 44.02
N LEU A 75 45.41 17.39 44.43
CA LEU A 75 46.12 16.50 45.34
C LEU A 75 46.17 17.10 46.74
N ASN A 76 46.07 16.24 47.76
CA ASN A 76 46.22 16.61 49.16
C ASN A 76 47.69 16.58 49.59
N VAL A 77 48.12 17.58 50.37
CA VAL A 77 49.50 17.70 50.88
C VAL A 77 49.54 17.75 52.40
N GLU A 78 50.33 16.87 52.99
CA GLU A 78 50.53 16.74 54.43
C GLU A 78 52.02 16.88 54.78
N TRP A 79 52.35 17.66 55.83
CA TRP A 79 53.71 17.71 56.38
C TRP A 79 53.83 16.73 57.56
N ILE A 80 54.74 15.77 57.44
CA ILE A 80 55.03 14.78 58.48
C ILE A 80 56.24 15.26 59.28
N GLY A 81 55.97 15.92 60.40
CA GLY A 81 56.99 16.60 61.22
C GLY A 81 58.09 15.68 61.76
N GLU A 82 57.74 14.48 62.22
CA GLU A 82 58.69 13.51 62.77
C GLU A 82 59.70 13.03 61.73
N ALA A 83 59.23 12.80 60.50
CA ALA A 83 60.05 12.34 59.38
C ALA A 83 60.72 13.48 58.61
N LYS A 84 60.37 14.74 58.90
CA LYS A 84 60.71 15.92 58.08
C LYS A 84 60.38 15.68 56.60
N ALA A 85 59.19 15.14 56.32
CA ALA A 85 58.78 14.70 54.99
C ALA A 85 57.47 15.37 54.55
N VAL A 86 57.34 15.59 53.23
CA VAL A 86 56.08 16.02 52.60
C VAL A 86 55.42 14.78 51.99
N LYS A 87 54.16 14.51 52.37
CA LYS A 87 53.33 13.46 51.78
C LYS A 87 52.30 14.09 50.86
N ILE A 88 52.27 13.64 49.61
CA ILE A 88 51.28 14.06 48.61
C ILE A 88 50.42 12.83 48.31
N SER A 89 49.10 13.00 48.36
CA SER A 89 48.13 11.92 48.11
C SER A 89 46.96 12.44 47.29
N GLY A 90 46.47 11.66 46.34
CA GLY A 90 45.24 11.95 45.62
C GLY A 90 44.58 10.68 45.14
N ASN A 91 43.32 10.79 44.70
CA ASN A 91 42.63 9.69 44.04
C ASN A 91 43.12 9.58 42.59
N THR A 92 44.26 8.92 42.40
CA THR A 92 44.67 8.35 41.09
C THR A 92 44.14 6.94 40.89
N THR A 93 43.15 6.51 41.68
CA THR A 93 42.31 5.37 41.31
C THR A 93 41.28 5.89 40.34
N THR A 94 41.63 5.86 39.05
CA THR A 94 40.67 5.85 37.95
C THR A 94 39.44 5.05 38.36
N ASP A 95 38.24 5.58 38.12
CA ASP A 95 36.95 4.95 38.41
C ASP A 95 36.78 3.61 37.66
N ILE A 96 37.48 2.55 38.06
CA ILE A 96 37.38 1.21 37.44
C ILE A 96 35.93 0.72 37.50
N ASN A 97 35.18 1.11 38.54
CA ASN A 97 33.76 0.80 38.68
C ASN A 97 32.90 1.54 37.63
N SER A 98 33.25 2.78 37.25
CA SER A 98 32.52 3.52 36.21
C SER A 98 32.75 2.95 34.80
N LEU A 99 33.92 2.37 34.53
CA LEU A 99 34.15 1.69 33.25
C LEU A 99 33.34 0.40 33.13
N ALA A 100 33.24 -0.39 34.20
CA ALA A 100 32.45 -1.63 34.18
C ALA A 100 30.94 -1.36 34.00
N GLU A 101 30.41 -0.29 34.61
CA GLU A 101 29.01 0.14 34.41
C GLU A 101 28.76 0.57 32.96
N LYS A 102 29.67 1.35 32.37
CA LYS A 102 29.59 1.76 30.96
C LYS A 102 29.70 0.58 30.00
N ASP A 103 30.54 -0.41 30.29
CA ASP A 103 30.65 -1.62 29.47
C ASP A 103 29.37 -2.46 29.50
N LEU A 104 28.67 -2.49 30.64
CA LEU A 104 27.38 -3.16 30.77
C LEU A 104 26.28 -2.40 30.00
N GLU A 105 26.28 -1.08 30.09
CA GLU A 105 25.37 -0.22 29.32
C GLU A 105 25.60 -0.38 27.80
N ILE A 106 26.85 -0.40 27.34
CA ILE A 106 27.20 -0.65 25.94
C ILE A 106 26.69 -2.03 25.47
N GLN A 107 26.80 -3.06 26.30
CA GLN A 107 26.28 -4.39 25.96
C GLN A 107 24.76 -4.39 25.83
N ASN A 108 24.05 -3.72 26.75
CA ASN A 108 22.59 -3.60 26.68
C ASN A 108 22.14 -2.81 25.45
N LEU A 109 22.80 -1.69 25.13
CA LEU A 109 22.52 -0.90 23.94
C LEU A 109 22.76 -1.70 22.66
N LYS A 110 23.84 -2.51 22.60
CA LYS A 110 24.08 -3.42 21.48
C LYS A 110 22.99 -4.48 21.32
N LEU A 111 22.49 -5.02 22.43
CA LEU A 111 21.39 -5.98 22.41
C LEU A 111 20.11 -5.35 21.85
N GLN A 112 19.78 -4.12 22.29
CA GLN A 112 18.64 -3.37 21.79
C GLN A 112 18.76 -3.04 20.31
N ILE A 113 19.95 -2.65 19.84
CA ILE A 113 20.21 -2.41 18.41
C ILE A 113 19.95 -3.71 17.62
N SER A 114 20.51 -4.83 18.04
CA SER A 114 20.29 -6.13 17.39
C SER A 114 18.81 -6.52 17.33
N GLN A 115 18.05 -6.28 18.41
CA GLN A 115 16.60 -6.50 18.44
C GLN A 115 15.86 -5.59 17.45
N LYS A 116 16.22 -4.31 17.41
CA LYS A 116 15.64 -3.35 16.46
C LYS A 116 15.99 -3.67 15.02
N ASP A 117 17.18 -4.17 14.75
CA ASP A 117 17.58 -4.59 13.41
C ASP A 117 16.73 -5.80 12.94
N SER A 118 16.46 -6.76 13.82
CA SER A 118 15.53 -7.87 13.53
C SER A 118 14.08 -7.39 13.35
N GLU A 119 13.63 -6.40 14.13
CA GLU A 119 12.30 -5.80 14.00
C GLU A 119 12.17 -5.04 12.66
N ILE A 120 13.18 -4.25 12.28
CA ILE A 120 13.25 -3.56 10.99
C ILE A 120 13.24 -4.57 9.84
N GLN A 121 14.01 -5.65 9.95
CA GLN A 121 14.00 -6.70 8.92
C GLN A 121 12.61 -7.32 8.76
N SER A 122 11.95 -7.68 9.86
CA SER A 122 10.57 -8.21 9.81
C SER A 122 9.56 -7.22 9.24
N LEU A 123 9.72 -5.92 9.51
CA LEU A 123 8.86 -4.89 8.94
C LEU A 123 9.12 -4.70 7.45
N ASN A 124 10.38 -4.70 7.03
CA ASN A 124 10.74 -4.63 5.61
C ASN A 124 10.25 -5.85 4.84
N ASP A 125 10.35 -7.06 5.42
CA ASP A 125 9.82 -8.28 4.82
C ASP A 125 8.29 -8.21 4.67
N LYS A 126 7.59 -7.57 5.62
CA LYS A 126 6.14 -7.33 5.55
C LYS A 126 5.76 -6.23 4.55
N ILE A 127 6.57 -5.19 4.43
CA ILE A 127 6.39 -4.13 3.43
C ILE A 127 6.55 -4.73 2.03
N ALA A 128 7.57 -5.56 1.81
CA ALA A 128 7.78 -6.22 0.52
C ALA A 128 6.64 -7.15 0.10
N SER A 129 5.89 -7.72 1.04
CA SER A 129 4.67 -8.51 0.74
C SER A 129 3.39 -7.68 0.60
N LEU A 130 3.42 -6.40 0.95
CA LEU A 130 2.32 -5.46 0.76
C LEU A 130 2.55 -4.57 -0.48
N GLU A 131 3.81 -4.39 -0.88
CA GLU A 131 4.21 -3.68 -2.10
C GLU A 131 4.16 -4.56 -3.35
N SER A 132 3.86 -5.86 -3.22
CA SER A 132 3.57 -6.73 -4.35
C SER A 132 2.17 -6.45 -4.90
N ASN A 133 1.95 -5.24 -5.42
CA ASN A 133 0.93 -4.92 -6.43
C ASN A 133 1.38 -5.41 -7.82
N ASP A 134 2.28 -6.41 -7.88
CA ASP A 134 2.71 -7.04 -9.14
C ASP A 134 1.59 -7.92 -9.73
N ASP A 135 0.56 -8.27 -8.95
CA ASP A 135 -0.56 -9.12 -9.41
C ASP A 135 -1.50 -8.36 -10.36
N ILE A 136 -1.87 -7.11 -10.07
CA ILE A 136 -2.74 -6.29 -10.94
C ILE A 136 -2.08 -5.97 -12.28
N GLY A 137 -0.81 -5.53 -12.29
CA GLY A 137 -0.13 -5.21 -13.55
C GLY A 137 0.11 -6.44 -14.45
N SER A 138 0.22 -7.63 -13.88
CA SER A 138 0.24 -8.87 -14.67
C SER A 138 -1.13 -9.29 -15.18
N LEU A 139 -2.18 -8.91 -14.46
CA LEU A 139 -3.57 -9.16 -14.84
C LEU A 139 -4.00 -8.23 -15.97
N GLU A 140 -3.61 -6.95 -15.96
CA GLU A 140 -3.83 -6.01 -17.08
C GLU A 140 -3.31 -6.60 -18.42
N ASP A 141 -2.07 -7.08 -18.43
CA ASP A 141 -1.44 -7.72 -19.59
C ASP A 141 -2.16 -9.01 -20.06
N GLU A 142 -2.82 -9.74 -19.13
CA GLU A 142 -3.60 -10.95 -19.42
C GLU A 142 -4.97 -10.59 -19.98
N LEU A 143 -5.66 -9.65 -19.34
CA LEU A 143 -6.97 -9.15 -19.75
C LEU A 143 -6.91 -8.53 -21.16
N ILE A 144 -5.95 -7.64 -21.42
CA ILE A 144 -5.79 -7.05 -22.76
C ILE A 144 -5.47 -8.10 -23.84
N SER A 145 -4.96 -9.28 -23.45
CA SER A 145 -4.68 -10.36 -24.40
C SER A 145 -5.88 -11.27 -24.63
N ASP A 146 -6.74 -11.45 -23.63
CA ASP A 146 -7.89 -12.36 -23.70
C ASP A 146 -9.17 -11.65 -24.15
N TYR A 147 -9.24 -10.33 -23.93
CA TYR A 147 -10.34 -9.43 -24.25
C TYR A 147 -9.90 -8.33 -25.23
N ASP A 148 -9.07 -8.69 -26.23
CA ASP A 148 -8.51 -7.72 -27.19
C ASP A 148 -9.52 -7.20 -28.22
N TYR A 149 -10.70 -7.82 -28.29
CA TYR A 149 -11.84 -7.41 -29.08
C TYR A 149 -13.15 -7.58 -28.30
N LEU A 150 -14.06 -6.64 -28.52
CA LEU A 150 -15.47 -6.71 -28.22
C LEU A 150 -16.17 -6.89 -29.58
N GLU A 151 -16.57 -8.12 -29.89
CA GLU A 151 -16.99 -8.53 -31.24
C GLU A 151 -15.99 -8.07 -32.33
N ASP A 152 -16.38 -7.11 -33.18
CA ASP A 152 -15.54 -6.55 -34.24
C ASP A 152 -14.86 -5.21 -33.84
N VAL A 153 -15.13 -4.70 -32.63
CA VAL A 153 -14.49 -3.51 -32.05
C VAL A 153 -13.21 -3.91 -31.34
N LYS A 154 -12.10 -3.26 -31.67
CA LYS A 154 -10.82 -3.51 -31.01
C LYS A 154 -10.72 -2.75 -29.69
N ILE A 155 -10.25 -3.43 -28.65
CA ILE A 155 -9.88 -2.79 -27.38
C ILE A 155 -8.43 -2.30 -27.48
N GLU A 156 -8.22 -1.02 -27.19
CA GLU A 156 -6.89 -0.39 -27.24
C GLU A 156 -6.13 -0.52 -25.92
N ASP A 157 -6.84 -0.42 -24.78
CA ASP A 157 -6.25 -0.59 -23.46
C ASP A 157 -7.28 -1.08 -22.44
N ILE A 158 -6.79 -1.77 -21.41
CA ILE A 158 -7.53 -2.15 -20.21
C ILE A 158 -6.62 -1.86 -19.02
N SER A 159 -6.98 -0.86 -18.22
CA SER A 159 -6.21 -0.48 -17.03
C SER A 159 -7.01 -0.70 -15.76
N LEU A 160 -6.31 -1.16 -14.73
CA LEU A 160 -6.86 -1.45 -13.41
C LEU A 160 -6.15 -0.59 -12.34
N ASP A 161 -6.91 0.13 -11.53
CA ASP A 161 -6.41 0.80 -10.33
C ASP A 161 -7.15 0.28 -9.09
N GLY A 162 -6.54 0.39 -7.90
CA GLY A 162 -7.14 -0.09 -6.65
C GLY A 162 -6.37 -1.23 -5.98
N ASP A 163 -7.10 -2.13 -5.33
CA ASP A 163 -6.55 -3.28 -4.60
C ASP A 163 -7.39 -4.57 -4.77
N GLU A 164 -7.07 -5.64 -4.03
CA GLU A 164 -7.72 -6.95 -4.18
C GLU A 164 -9.20 -6.98 -3.77
N ASP A 165 -9.67 -5.95 -3.05
CA ASP A 165 -11.05 -5.87 -2.55
C ASP A 165 -11.91 -4.91 -3.41
N ASP A 166 -11.31 -3.90 -4.06
CA ASP A 166 -11.98 -2.79 -4.74
C ASP A 166 -11.12 -2.31 -5.92
N VAL A 167 -11.64 -2.46 -7.15
CA VAL A 167 -10.92 -2.20 -8.40
C VAL A 167 -11.73 -1.27 -9.30
N ASP A 168 -11.06 -0.20 -9.74
CA ASP A 168 -11.50 0.69 -10.81
C ASP A 168 -10.96 0.17 -12.15
N VAL A 169 -11.82 -0.01 -13.16
CA VAL A 169 -11.50 -0.54 -14.48
C VAL A 169 -11.74 0.54 -15.55
N ASN A 170 -10.72 0.82 -16.37
CA ASN A 170 -10.85 1.74 -17.51
C ASN A 170 -10.51 1.01 -18.80
N ILE A 171 -11.47 0.93 -19.71
CA ILE A 171 -11.36 0.26 -21.00
C ILE A 171 -11.39 1.32 -22.10
N GLU A 172 -10.44 1.26 -23.02
CA GLU A 172 -10.27 2.25 -24.08
C GLU A 172 -10.58 1.66 -25.46
N VAL A 173 -11.43 2.33 -26.24
CA VAL A 173 -11.74 2.01 -27.64
C VAL A 173 -11.47 3.21 -28.56
N ASP A 174 -11.14 2.94 -29.82
CA ASP A 174 -10.90 3.97 -30.85
C ASP A 174 -12.11 4.06 -31.79
N LEU A 175 -13.08 4.93 -31.47
CA LEU A 175 -14.26 5.08 -32.31
C LEU A 175 -14.00 5.90 -33.58
N ASN A 176 -12.83 6.53 -33.77
CA ASN A 176 -12.49 7.04 -35.09
C ASN A 176 -12.25 5.91 -36.10
N ASP A 177 -11.70 4.78 -35.66
CA ASP A 177 -11.41 3.63 -36.50
C ASP A 177 -12.56 2.58 -36.49
N TYR A 178 -13.36 2.52 -35.42
CA TYR A 178 -14.39 1.50 -35.20
C TYR A 178 -15.82 2.06 -34.99
N ALA A 179 -16.11 3.28 -35.45
CA ALA A 179 -17.45 3.89 -35.32
C ALA A 179 -18.58 3.00 -35.86
N ASP A 180 -18.44 2.49 -37.09
CA ASP A 180 -19.48 1.68 -37.73
C ASP A 180 -19.67 0.37 -36.95
N GLU A 181 -18.59 -0.27 -36.49
CA GLU A 181 -18.64 -1.50 -35.70
C GLU A 181 -19.29 -1.30 -34.32
N TRP A 182 -19.05 -0.16 -33.67
CA TRP A 182 -19.71 0.20 -32.41
C TRP A 182 -21.19 0.52 -32.61
N GLU A 183 -21.53 1.24 -33.70
CA GLU A 183 -22.89 1.65 -34.04
C GLU A 183 -23.87 0.46 -34.12
N TYR A 184 -23.39 -0.70 -34.60
CA TYR A 184 -24.18 -1.92 -34.80
C TYR A 184 -24.00 -2.99 -33.71
N LEU A 185 -23.35 -2.67 -32.60
CA LEU A 185 -23.12 -3.65 -31.54
C LEU A 185 -24.38 -3.81 -30.68
N ASP A 186 -24.74 -5.01 -30.23
CA ASP A 186 -25.90 -5.15 -29.36
C ASP A 186 -25.52 -4.87 -27.90
N ASP A 187 -26.40 -4.22 -27.13
CA ASP A 187 -26.16 -3.95 -25.71
C ASP A 187 -25.93 -5.24 -24.92
N SER A 188 -26.60 -6.33 -25.32
CA SER A 188 -26.38 -7.66 -24.74
C SER A 188 -24.99 -8.22 -25.01
N ASP A 189 -24.41 -7.94 -26.19
CA ASP A 189 -23.05 -8.39 -26.52
C ASP A 189 -22.03 -7.64 -25.67
N ILE A 190 -22.27 -6.35 -25.41
CA ILE A 190 -21.46 -5.54 -24.50
C ILE A 190 -21.57 -6.06 -23.07
N GLU A 191 -22.79 -6.30 -22.58
CA GLU A 191 -23.03 -6.79 -21.22
C GLU A 191 -22.38 -8.16 -20.99
N ASP A 192 -22.56 -9.11 -21.91
CA ASP A 192 -21.97 -10.45 -21.82
C ASP A 192 -20.44 -10.37 -21.83
N TRP A 193 -19.86 -9.50 -22.65
CA TRP A 193 -18.41 -9.29 -22.69
C TRP A 193 -17.88 -8.68 -21.38
N ILE A 194 -18.58 -7.68 -20.82
CA ILE A 194 -18.23 -7.07 -19.53
C ILE A 194 -18.33 -8.12 -18.41
N GLU A 195 -19.39 -8.94 -18.37
CA GLU A 195 -19.57 -9.98 -17.36
C GLU A 195 -18.42 -11.00 -17.40
N ASP A 196 -17.98 -11.41 -18.59
CA ASP A 196 -16.82 -12.29 -18.75
C ASP A 196 -15.53 -11.61 -18.27
N LEU A 197 -15.30 -10.33 -18.63
CA LEU A 197 -14.12 -9.57 -18.21
C LEU A 197 -14.07 -9.39 -16.68
N VAL A 198 -15.18 -8.98 -16.08
CA VAL A 198 -15.33 -8.83 -14.63
C VAL A 198 -15.11 -10.18 -13.93
N GLY A 199 -15.64 -11.27 -14.49
CA GLY A 199 -15.40 -12.62 -14.01
C GLY A 199 -13.91 -12.98 -13.97
N SER A 200 -13.16 -12.62 -15.02
CA SER A 200 -11.71 -12.85 -15.09
C SER A 200 -10.92 -11.97 -14.11
N ILE A 201 -11.35 -10.72 -13.88
CA ILE A 201 -10.79 -9.86 -12.83
C ILE A 201 -10.97 -10.50 -11.45
N GLN A 202 -12.19 -10.95 -11.12
CA GLN A 202 -12.51 -11.59 -9.85
C GLN A 202 -11.77 -12.94 -9.67
N ASP A 203 -11.62 -13.73 -10.72
CA ASP A 203 -10.82 -14.97 -10.70
C ASP A 203 -9.32 -14.69 -10.47
N GLY A 204 -8.81 -13.60 -11.03
CA GLY A 204 -7.42 -13.15 -10.87
C GLY A 204 -7.11 -12.57 -9.49
N LEU A 205 -8.09 -11.94 -8.85
CA LEU A 205 -7.98 -11.26 -7.56
C LEU A 205 -8.75 -12.02 -6.46
N SER A 206 -10.04 -11.73 -6.32
CA SER A 206 -10.96 -12.39 -5.38
C SER A 206 -12.38 -12.46 -5.94
N ASP A 207 -13.08 -13.57 -5.71
CA ASP A 207 -14.52 -13.74 -6.00
C ASP A 207 -15.42 -12.66 -5.35
N TYR A 208 -14.91 -11.88 -4.40
CA TYR A 208 -15.63 -10.82 -3.70
C TYR A 208 -15.12 -9.42 -4.03
N THR A 209 -14.24 -9.29 -5.02
CA THR A 209 -13.72 -7.99 -5.47
C THR A 209 -14.89 -7.16 -5.97
N VAL A 210 -14.99 -5.92 -5.48
CA VAL A 210 -15.90 -4.91 -6.04
C VAL A 210 -15.25 -4.37 -7.30
N VAL A 211 -16.01 -4.32 -8.39
CA VAL A 211 -15.53 -3.83 -9.68
C VAL A 211 -16.41 -2.66 -10.11
N ASP A 212 -15.81 -1.51 -10.31
CA ASP A 212 -16.42 -0.28 -10.85
C ASP A 212 -15.64 0.06 -12.12
N GLY A 213 -16.32 0.28 -13.25
CA GLY A 213 -15.60 0.49 -14.50
C GLY A 213 -16.34 1.25 -15.58
N GLU A 214 -15.55 1.69 -16.56
CA GLU A 214 -16.00 2.47 -17.70
C GLU A 214 -15.35 2.02 -19.01
N ILE A 215 -16.12 2.09 -20.11
CA ILE A 215 -15.61 2.02 -21.48
C ILE A 215 -15.64 3.43 -22.05
N ILE A 216 -14.50 3.90 -22.57
CA ILE A 216 -14.34 5.27 -23.07
C ILE A 216 -13.84 5.29 -24.53
N ASP A 217 -14.32 6.26 -25.30
CA ASP A 217 -13.72 6.59 -26.60
C ASP A 217 -12.48 7.46 -26.40
N ILE A 218 -11.31 6.95 -26.81
CA ILE A 218 -10.02 7.64 -26.63
C ILE A 218 -9.90 8.95 -27.39
N ASP A 219 -10.74 9.17 -28.41
CA ASP A 219 -10.67 10.36 -29.24
C ASP A 219 -11.48 11.53 -28.71
N SER A 220 -12.62 11.24 -28.09
CA SER A 220 -13.52 12.23 -27.49
C SER A 220 -13.37 12.36 -25.98
N ASP A 221 -12.78 11.36 -25.31
CA ASP A 221 -12.82 11.15 -23.85
C ASP A 221 -14.26 10.98 -23.33
N ASP A 222 -15.21 10.59 -24.17
CA ASP A 222 -16.61 10.38 -23.78
C ASP A 222 -16.78 8.95 -23.21
N VAL A 223 -17.54 8.85 -22.12
CA VAL A 223 -17.86 7.57 -21.46
C VAL A 223 -19.04 6.95 -22.19
N LEU A 224 -18.82 5.78 -22.76
CA LEU A 224 -19.77 5.03 -23.57
C LEU A 224 -20.61 4.10 -22.72
N VAL A 225 -19.98 3.45 -21.73
CA VAL A 225 -20.62 2.47 -20.85
C VAL A 225 -20.03 2.60 -19.45
N GLU A 226 -20.87 2.63 -18.42
CA GLU A 226 -20.50 2.51 -17.02
C GLU A 226 -20.98 1.15 -16.49
N PHE A 227 -20.20 0.46 -15.66
CA PHE A 227 -20.61 -0.82 -15.09
C PHE A 227 -20.12 -1.02 -13.66
N TYR A 228 -20.88 -1.79 -12.88
CA TYR A 228 -20.60 -2.04 -11.48
C TYR A 228 -20.99 -3.45 -11.03
N LYS A 229 -20.16 -4.09 -10.21
CA LYS A 229 -20.45 -5.39 -9.57
C LYS A 229 -19.89 -5.44 -8.15
N ASP A 230 -20.77 -5.60 -7.15
CA ASP A 230 -20.39 -5.81 -5.74
C ASP A 230 -20.18 -7.31 -5.46
N GLY A 231 -18.97 -7.81 -5.70
CA GLY A 231 -18.63 -9.21 -5.42
C GLY A 231 -19.51 -10.21 -6.19
N ASP A 232 -20.37 -10.95 -5.49
CA ASP A 232 -21.24 -11.98 -6.07
C ASP A 232 -22.64 -11.50 -6.49
N ASP A 233 -22.88 -10.18 -6.44
CA ASP A 233 -24.10 -9.56 -6.95
C ASP A 233 -24.16 -9.57 -8.49
N SER A 234 -25.34 -9.27 -9.06
CA SER A 234 -25.51 -9.11 -10.51
C SER A 234 -24.73 -7.90 -10.99
N LEU A 235 -24.17 -7.99 -12.20
CA LEU A 235 -23.61 -6.84 -12.88
C LEU A 235 -24.72 -5.82 -13.15
N GLU A 236 -24.40 -4.56 -12.93
CA GLU A 236 -25.19 -3.40 -13.32
C GLU A 236 -24.44 -2.69 -14.45
N VAL A 237 -25.11 -2.42 -15.57
CA VAL A 237 -24.53 -1.73 -16.73
C VAL A 237 -25.44 -0.57 -17.12
N ASP A 238 -24.85 0.61 -17.31
CA ASP A 238 -25.51 1.83 -17.74
C ASP A 238 -24.87 2.31 -19.06
N PHE A 239 -25.68 2.40 -20.12
CA PHE A 239 -25.24 2.83 -21.46
C PHE A 239 -25.35 4.35 -21.60
N GLY A 240 -24.25 4.99 -22.02
CA GLY A 240 -24.09 6.42 -22.23
C GLY A 240 -23.71 6.78 -23.67
N ASP A 241 -23.85 5.85 -24.60
CA ASP A 241 -23.37 5.91 -25.97
C ASP A 241 -24.45 6.24 -27.01
N GLU A 242 -25.59 6.78 -26.58
CA GLU A 242 -26.71 7.20 -27.45
C GLU A 242 -26.25 8.05 -28.66
N ASP A 243 -25.26 8.93 -28.47
CA ASP A 243 -24.72 9.78 -29.54
C ASP A 243 -23.85 9.02 -30.57
N TYR A 244 -23.54 7.75 -30.30
CA TYR A 244 -22.70 6.84 -31.10
C TYR A 244 -23.48 5.69 -31.72
N ARG A 245 -24.75 5.50 -31.32
CA ARG A 245 -25.68 4.59 -31.96
C ARG A 245 -26.36 5.28 -33.13
N SER A 246 -26.69 4.52 -34.18
CA SER A 246 -27.70 4.99 -35.13
C SER A 246 -29.00 5.05 -34.35
N ASP A 247 -29.82 6.08 -34.57
CA ASP A 247 -31.25 5.91 -34.33
C ASP A 247 -31.67 4.72 -35.21
N THR A 248 -31.77 3.51 -34.66
CA THR A 248 -32.24 2.33 -35.40
C THR A 248 -33.71 2.60 -35.67
N ASP A 249 -34.03 2.99 -36.90
CA ASP A 249 -35.41 3.24 -37.28
C ASP A 249 -36.15 1.88 -37.26
N ALA A 250 -37.44 1.89 -36.97
CA ALA A 250 -38.27 0.68 -36.93
C ALA A 250 -38.13 -0.24 -38.17
N GLU A 251 -37.72 0.30 -39.32
CA GLU A 251 -37.47 -0.47 -40.55
C GLU A 251 -36.34 -1.49 -40.39
N ASP A 252 -35.33 -1.21 -39.57
CA ASP A 252 -34.18 -2.12 -39.37
C ASP A 252 -34.59 -3.29 -38.47
N VAL A 253 -35.26 -3.03 -37.34
CA VAL A 253 -35.86 -4.07 -36.47
C VAL A 253 -36.86 -4.94 -37.26
N GLU A 254 -37.64 -4.34 -38.17
CA GLU A 254 -38.54 -5.09 -39.06
C GLU A 254 -37.80 -6.08 -39.98
N ASP A 255 -36.64 -5.69 -40.49
CA ASP A 255 -35.84 -6.51 -41.41
C ASP A 255 -35.04 -7.58 -40.66
N ASP A 256 -34.59 -7.33 -39.43
CA ASP A 256 -33.84 -8.29 -38.62
C ASP A 256 -34.72 -9.41 -38.08
N LEU A 257 -35.89 -9.09 -37.54
CA LEU A 257 -36.89 -10.07 -37.12
C LEU A 257 -37.36 -10.99 -38.28
N LYS A 258 -37.15 -10.57 -39.53
CA LYS A 258 -37.63 -11.30 -40.70
C LYS A 258 -36.71 -12.45 -41.06
N GLY A 259 -37.15 -13.63 -40.66
CA GLY A 259 -36.44 -14.88 -40.89
C GLY A 259 -36.29 -15.68 -39.60
N ASP A 260 -36.58 -15.04 -38.46
CA ASP A 260 -36.56 -15.68 -37.17
C ASP A 260 -37.59 -16.78 -37.04
N SER A 261 -37.22 -17.80 -36.28
CA SER A 261 -38.00 -19.02 -36.09
C SER A 261 -38.52 -19.09 -34.66
N TYR A 262 -39.83 -19.14 -34.53
CA TYR A 262 -40.53 -19.35 -33.28
C TYR A 262 -41.23 -20.71 -33.24
N TYR A 263 -41.47 -21.22 -32.02
CA TYR A 263 -42.06 -22.54 -31.82
C TYR A 263 -43.35 -22.46 -31.02
N VAL A 264 -44.44 -22.97 -31.60
CA VAL A 264 -45.67 -23.25 -30.87
C VAL A 264 -45.77 -24.76 -30.67
N SER A 265 -45.36 -25.23 -29.49
CA SER A 265 -45.21 -26.66 -29.18
C SER A 265 -44.15 -27.34 -30.05
N SER A 266 -44.55 -28.11 -31.07
CA SER A 266 -43.65 -28.80 -32.00
C SER A 266 -43.56 -28.13 -33.37
N ILE A 267 -44.44 -27.15 -33.63
CA ILE A 267 -44.58 -26.51 -34.93
C ILE A 267 -43.62 -25.32 -34.96
N GLU A 268 -42.70 -25.34 -35.92
CA GLU A 268 -41.79 -24.24 -36.23
C GLU A 268 -42.48 -23.25 -37.18
N PHE A 269 -42.36 -21.97 -36.87
CA PHE A 269 -42.90 -20.86 -37.63
C PHE A 269 -41.80 -19.86 -37.92
N THR A 270 -41.63 -19.48 -39.18
CA THR A 270 -40.68 -18.44 -39.59
C THR A 270 -41.40 -17.12 -39.78
N VAL A 271 -40.84 -16.03 -39.25
CA VAL A 271 -41.31 -14.67 -39.50
C VAL A 271 -41.08 -14.32 -40.96
N THR A 272 -42.15 -13.96 -41.65
CA THR A 272 -42.14 -13.64 -43.10
C THR A 272 -42.36 -12.16 -43.38
N SER A 273 -42.92 -11.45 -42.42
CA SER A 273 -43.24 -10.02 -42.50
C SER A 273 -43.38 -9.47 -41.10
N VAL A 274 -42.72 -8.36 -40.85
CA VAL A 274 -42.98 -7.43 -39.76
C VAL A 274 -43.44 -6.12 -40.41
N ASN A 275 -44.26 -5.34 -39.72
CA ASN A 275 -44.70 -4.03 -40.15
C ASN A 275 -45.14 -3.25 -38.91
N TYR A 276 -44.35 -2.28 -38.51
CA TYR A 276 -44.65 -1.32 -37.47
C TYR A 276 -45.52 -0.19 -38.03
N ASP A 277 -46.43 0.32 -37.19
CA ASP A 277 -47.29 1.45 -37.47
C ASP A 277 -47.01 2.57 -36.46
N GLU A 278 -46.16 3.52 -36.87
CA GLU A 278 -45.75 4.70 -36.09
C GLU A 278 -46.93 5.55 -35.58
N ASP A 279 -48.11 5.49 -36.21
CA ASP A 279 -49.25 6.33 -35.81
C ASP A 279 -49.95 5.80 -34.54
N ASP A 280 -49.87 4.49 -34.30
CA ASP A 280 -50.65 3.75 -33.29
C ASP A 280 -49.75 2.79 -32.45
N ASP A 281 -48.43 2.96 -32.50
CA ASP A 281 -47.41 2.19 -31.75
C ASP A 281 -47.65 0.68 -31.75
N ASN A 282 -48.09 0.13 -32.88
CA ASN A 282 -48.40 -1.29 -33.01
C ASN A 282 -47.54 -1.96 -34.07
N VAL A 283 -47.23 -3.23 -33.83
CA VAL A 283 -46.53 -4.06 -34.83
C VAL A 283 -47.42 -5.19 -35.29
N THR A 284 -47.39 -5.46 -36.59
CA THR A 284 -48.06 -6.62 -37.21
C THR A 284 -47.04 -7.60 -37.74
N VAL A 285 -47.04 -8.82 -37.18
CA VAL A 285 -46.11 -9.90 -37.55
C VAL A 285 -46.85 -11.06 -38.21
N LYS A 286 -46.26 -11.63 -39.26
CA LYS A 286 -46.76 -12.83 -39.93
C LYS A 286 -45.75 -13.95 -39.85
N LEU A 287 -46.20 -15.09 -39.34
CA LEU A 287 -45.39 -16.28 -39.26
C LEU A 287 -45.99 -17.40 -40.11
N GLU A 288 -45.16 -18.04 -40.95
CA GLU A 288 -45.54 -19.17 -41.79
C GLU A 288 -44.90 -20.45 -41.26
N ALA A 289 -45.68 -21.53 -41.17
CA ALA A 289 -45.20 -22.81 -40.68
C ALA A 289 -44.22 -23.45 -41.66
N VAL A 290 -43.19 -24.10 -41.12
CA VAL A 290 -42.17 -24.81 -41.91
C VAL A 290 -42.60 -26.25 -42.23
N ASP A 291 -43.40 -26.88 -41.37
CA ASP A 291 -43.80 -28.29 -41.50
C ASP A 291 -45.02 -28.51 -42.41
N ASP A 292 -45.06 -29.65 -43.13
CA ASP A 292 -46.07 -29.96 -44.15
C ASP A 292 -47.40 -30.52 -43.61
N ASP A 293 -47.53 -30.62 -42.29
CA ASP A 293 -48.75 -31.00 -41.59
C ASP A 293 -49.15 -30.02 -40.46
N ALA A 294 -48.58 -28.81 -40.47
CA ALA A 294 -48.76 -27.79 -39.44
C ALA A 294 -50.23 -27.48 -39.15
N ALA A 295 -51.10 -27.43 -40.17
CA ALA A 295 -52.54 -27.23 -39.99
C ALA A 295 -53.21 -28.33 -39.15
N THR A 296 -52.77 -29.59 -39.30
CA THR A 296 -53.30 -30.71 -38.51
C THR A 296 -52.74 -30.70 -37.10
N GLU A 297 -51.44 -30.43 -36.95
CA GLU A 297 -50.82 -30.32 -35.62
C GLU A 297 -51.44 -29.17 -34.81
N TRP A 298 -51.72 -28.04 -35.45
CA TRP A 298 -52.34 -26.87 -34.82
C TRP A 298 -53.74 -27.18 -34.29
N GLU A 299 -54.58 -27.90 -35.05
CA GLU A 299 -55.93 -28.32 -34.60
C GLU A 299 -55.91 -29.23 -33.36
N ASP A 300 -54.81 -29.97 -33.15
CA ASP A 300 -54.63 -30.86 -32.00
C ASP A 300 -54.15 -30.11 -30.73
N LEU A 301 -53.69 -28.87 -30.86
CA LEU A 301 -53.26 -28.04 -29.73
C LEU A 301 -54.42 -27.49 -28.92
N THR A 302 -54.18 -27.29 -27.61
CA THR A 302 -55.16 -26.63 -26.74
C THR A 302 -54.97 -25.12 -26.79
N SER A 303 -56.06 -24.34 -26.70
CA SER A 303 -55.98 -22.87 -26.65
C SER A 303 -55.08 -22.36 -25.52
N SER A 304 -54.98 -23.08 -24.39
CA SER A 304 -54.04 -22.72 -23.31
C SER A 304 -52.57 -22.88 -23.71
N THR A 305 -52.25 -23.89 -24.53
CA THR A 305 -50.89 -24.10 -25.03
C THR A 305 -50.53 -23.02 -26.04
N ILE A 306 -51.46 -22.74 -26.97
CA ILE A 306 -51.28 -21.71 -28.00
C ILE A 306 -51.08 -20.35 -27.33
N ASN A 307 -52.04 -19.91 -26.50
CA ASN A 307 -51.98 -18.59 -25.85
C ASN A 307 -50.70 -18.38 -25.05
N SER A 308 -50.23 -19.39 -24.31
CA SER A 308 -48.98 -19.26 -23.55
C SER A 308 -47.77 -19.06 -24.44
N LYS A 309 -47.69 -19.77 -25.57
CA LYS A 309 -46.55 -19.66 -26.49
C LYS A 309 -46.61 -18.43 -27.37
N VAL A 310 -47.81 -18.04 -27.79
CA VAL A 310 -48.05 -16.79 -28.48
C VAL A 310 -47.66 -15.61 -27.60
N LYS A 311 -48.02 -15.62 -26.31
CA LYS A 311 -47.59 -14.59 -25.37
C LYS A 311 -46.06 -14.49 -25.27
N ASP A 312 -45.37 -15.63 -25.11
CA ASP A 312 -43.89 -15.65 -25.08
C ASP A 312 -43.30 -14.99 -26.34
N ILE A 313 -43.84 -15.30 -27.53
CA ILE A 313 -43.38 -14.74 -28.82
C ILE A 313 -43.69 -13.24 -28.93
N CYS A 314 -44.89 -12.80 -28.57
CA CYS A 314 -45.25 -11.39 -28.63
C CYS A 314 -44.39 -10.55 -27.69
N LYS A 315 -44.07 -11.11 -26.53
CA LYS A 315 -43.22 -10.44 -25.56
C LYS A 315 -41.80 -10.27 -26.09
N ASP A 316 -41.22 -11.33 -26.64
CA ASP A 316 -39.89 -11.31 -27.27
C ASP A 316 -39.81 -10.23 -28.35
N ILE A 317 -40.78 -10.19 -29.27
CA ILE A 317 -40.86 -9.16 -30.32
C ILE A 317 -40.98 -7.74 -29.71
N ALA A 318 -41.76 -7.57 -28.63
CA ALA A 318 -41.90 -6.26 -28.00
C ALA A 318 -40.61 -5.81 -27.31
N GLU A 319 -39.88 -6.74 -26.68
CA GLU A 319 -38.57 -6.49 -26.09
C GLU A 319 -37.56 -6.09 -27.18
N THR A 320 -37.55 -6.77 -28.34
CA THR A 320 -36.68 -6.39 -29.48
C THR A 320 -36.92 -4.96 -29.97
N PHE A 321 -38.17 -4.49 -30.07
CA PHE A 321 -38.44 -3.10 -30.48
C PHE A 321 -38.03 -2.08 -29.41
N ASP A 322 -38.16 -2.42 -28.12
CA ASP A 322 -37.78 -1.55 -27.01
C ASP A 322 -36.24 -1.47 -26.87
N GLU A 323 -35.55 -2.60 -27.00
CA GLU A 323 -34.09 -2.72 -26.86
C GLU A 323 -33.36 -2.19 -28.09
N ASP A 324 -33.76 -2.59 -29.30
CA ASP A 324 -32.96 -2.32 -30.51
C ASP A 324 -33.28 -0.97 -31.15
N ALA A 325 -34.46 -0.39 -30.89
CA ALA A 325 -34.93 0.84 -31.52
C ALA A 325 -35.49 1.90 -30.55
N ASP A 326 -35.49 1.67 -29.23
CA ASP A 326 -36.14 2.55 -28.23
C ASP A 326 -37.63 2.81 -28.58
N ILE A 327 -38.31 1.80 -29.14
CA ILE A 327 -39.72 1.86 -29.52
C ILE A 327 -40.56 1.03 -28.56
N SER A 328 -41.20 1.73 -27.61
CA SER A 328 -42.19 1.11 -26.74
C SER A 328 -43.52 0.87 -27.47
N LEU A 329 -43.84 -0.40 -27.73
CA LEU A 329 -45.06 -0.80 -28.43
C LEU A 329 -46.29 -0.82 -27.50
N ASP A 330 -47.42 -0.33 -27.98
CA ASP A 330 -48.73 -0.49 -27.34
C ASP A 330 -49.27 -1.91 -27.56
N THR A 331 -49.08 -2.48 -28.75
CA THR A 331 -49.72 -3.75 -29.15
C THR A 331 -48.91 -4.55 -30.17
N VAL A 332 -48.81 -5.86 -29.95
CA VAL A 332 -48.25 -6.82 -30.92
C VAL A 332 -49.36 -7.68 -31.50
N THR A 333 -49.60 -7.57 -32.81
CA THR A 333 -50.56 -8.41 -33.54
C THR A 333 -49.83 -9.47 -34.35
N ILE A 334 -50.07 -10.74 -34.08
CA ILE A 334 -49.43 -11.84 -34.80
C ILE A 334 -50.43 -12.71 -35.57
N TYR A 335 -50.05 -13.08 -36.79
CA TYR A 335 -50.82 -13.96 -37.68
C TYR A 335 -50.04 -15.23 -37.98
N PHE A 336 -50.65 -16.38 -37.74
CA PHE A 336 -50.09 -17.68 -38.08
C PHE A 336 -50.71 -18.21 -39.37
N TYR A 337 -49.86 -18.75 -40.24
CA TYR A 337 -50.23 -19.41 -41.47
C TYR A 337 -49.57 -20.79 -41.56
N ASP A 338 -50.22 -21.73 -42.24
CA ASP A 338 -49.62 -23.01 -42.59
C ASP A 338 -48.65 -22.86 -43.78
N GLU A 339 -48.00 -23.97 -44.16
CA GLU A 339 -47.02 -24.04 -45.24
C GLU A 339 -47.59 -23.73 -46.64
N ASP A 340 -48.92 -23.78 -46.79
CA ASP A 340 -49.67 -23.42 -48.00
C ASP A 340 -50.22 -21.98 -47.93
N SER A 341 -49.78 -21.19 -46.94
CA SER A 341 -50.22 -19.83 -46.61
C SER A 341 -51.72 -19.71 -46.27
N TYR A 342 -52.36 -20.77 -45.78
CA TYR A 342 -53.68 -20.69 -45.17
C TYR A 342 -53.59 -20.24 -43.72
N SER A 343 -54.42 -19.26 -43.35
CA SER A 343 -54.45 -18.74 -41.98
C SER A 343 -54.90 -19.82 -40.99
N LEU A 344 -54.08 -20.01 -39.94
CA LEU A 344 -54.36 -20.88 -38.80
C LEU A 344 -55.11 -20.12 -37.71
N ASP A 345 -54.52 -19.01 -37.23
CA ASP A 345 -55.11 -18.14 -36.23
C ASP A 345 -54.44 -16.76 -36.21
N ASN A 346 -54.97 -15.84 -35.40
CA ASN A 346 -54.38 -14.52 -35.15
C ASN A 346 -54.63 -14.10 -33.70
N PHE A 347 -53.68 -13.34 -33.15
CA PHE A 347 -53.72 -12.90 -31.76
C PHE A 347 -53.27 -11.44 -31.67
N GLU A 348 -53.78 -10.78 -30.65
CA GLU A 348 -53.45 -9.40 -30.30
C GLU A 348 -52.98 -9.42 -28.84
N TYR A 349 -51.82 -8.83 -28.59
CA TYR A 349 -51.15 -8.79 -27.30
C TYR A 349 -51.00 -7.35 -26.86
N ASP A 350 -51.55 -7.03 -25.69
CA ASP A 350 -51.41 -5.72 -25.04
C ASP A 350 -50.14 -5.74 -24.20
N VAL A 351 -49.17 -4.90 -24.55
CA VAL A 351 -47.83 -4.87 -23.93
C VAL A 351 -47.91 -4.37 -22.50
N ASP A 352 -48.73 -3.34 -22.26
CA ASP A 352 -48.96 -2.73 -20.95
C ASP A 352 -49.63 -3.69 -19.95
N ASP A 353 -50.67 -4.40 -20.40
CA ASP A 353 -51.41 -5.36 -19.58
C ASP A 353 -50.74 -6.73 -19.49
N ASP A 354 -49.67 -6.97 -20.28
CA ASP A 354 -48.93 -8.23 -20.38
C ASP A 354 -49.91 -9.41 -20.59
N ASP A 355 -50.86 -9.29 -21.53
CA ASP A 355 -51.86 -10.34 -21.79
C ASP A 355 -52.40 -10.30 -23.23
N LEU A 356 -52.98 -11.43 -23.67
CA LEU A 356 -53.68 -11.51 -24.96
C LEU A 356 -55.12 -11.01 -24.83
N ILE A 357 -55.58 -10.18 -25.77
CA ILE A 357 -56.86 -9.45 -25.68
C ILE A 357 -57.98 -9.94 -26.60
#